data_AF-A0A497G4R7-F1
#
_entry.id   AF-A0A497G4R7-F1
#
_cell.length_a   1.000
_cell.length_b   1.000
_cell.length_c   1.000
_cell.angle_alpha   90.00
_cell.angle_beta   90.00
_cell.angle_gamma   90.00
#
_symmetry.space_group_name_H-M   'P 1'
#
loop_
_entity.id
_entity.type
_entity.pdbx_description
1 polymer ?
#
loop_
_entity_poly.entity_id
_entity_poly.type
_entity_poly.pdbx_seq_one_letter_code
_entity_poly.pdbx_strand_id
1 'polypeptide(L)'
;MEEILVKKAGSELKEVEIAKELGILKQAVSKALREARAKLTQIFLMLSETLNSNIIKINVNKGFMVLRNREKLEKMYVIYVPGEGPRVFFGAAEESCENEQFYKRVIGAAVA
;
A
#
# COMPACT_ATOMS: atom_id res chain seq x y z
N MET A 1 1.25 -13.21 -7.17
CA MET A 1 0.44 -11.97 -7.25
C MET A 1 1.09 -10.83 -6.48
N GLU A 2 1.36 -11.00 -5.18
CA GLU A 2 2.02 -9.96 -4.38
C GLU A 2 3.43 -9.62 -4.88
N GLU A 3 4.26 -10.61 -5.22
CA GLU A 3 5.62 -10.38 -5.74
C GLU A 3 5.64 -9.46 -6.98
N ILE A 4 4.71 -9.67 -7.91
CA ILE A 4 4.54 -8.83 -9.11
C ILE A 4 4.18 -7.40 -8.72
N LEU A 5 3.30 -7.23 -7.72
CA LEU A 5 2.91 -5.92 -7.23
C LEU A 5 4.08 -5.21 -6.53
N VAL A 6 4.86 -5.92 -5.71
CA VAL A 6 6.03 -5.38 -5.00
C VAL A 6 7.09 -4.92 -5.99
N LYS A 7 7.43 -5.77 -6.96
CA LYS A 7 8.36 -5.39 -8.04
C LYS A 7 7.86 -4.15 -8.77
N LYS A 8 6.55 -4.09 -9.08
CA LYS A 8 5.98 -2.93 -9.77
C LYS A 8 5.93 -1.66 -8.90
N ALA A 9 5.81 -1.79 -7.59
CA ALA A 9 5.73 -0.68 -6.65
C ALA A 9 7.12 -0.11 -6.30
N GLY A 10 8.14 -0.97 -6.16
CA GLY A 10 9.50 -0.61 -5.77
C GLY A 10 10.47 -0.36 -6.93
N SER A 11 10.01 -0.45 -8.19
CA SER A 11 10.85 -0.17 -9.36
C SER A 11 10.02 0.47 -10.48
N GLU A 12 10.66 1.31 -11.31
CA GLU A 12 10.04 1.84 -12.53
C GLU A 12 9.92 0.81 -13.66
N LEU A 13 10.15 -0.48 -13.36
CA LEU A 13 10.13 -1.55 -14.35
C LEU A 13 8.79 -1.63 -15.07
N LYS A 14 8.87 -1.77 -16.39
CA LYS A 14 7.74 -2.05 -17.27
C LYS A 14 7.29 -3.49 -17.04
N GLU A 15 6.01 -3.77 -17.30
CA GLU A 15 5.46 -5.13 -17.16
C GLU A 15 6.22 -6.17 -17.99
N VAL A 16 6.82 -5.75 -19.11
CA VAL A 16 7.65 -6.63 -19.97
C VAL A 16 8.95 -7.05 -19.28
N GLU A 17 9.54 -6.18 -18.47
CA GLU A 17 10.77 -6.48 -17.72
C GLU A 17 10.47 -7.42 -16.57
N ILE A 18 9.39 -7.16 -15.84
CA ILE A 18 8.86 -8.06 -14.80
C ILE A 18 8.55 -9.45 -15.39
N ALA A 19 7.93 -9.50 -16.57
CA ALA A 19 7.64 -10.74 -17.27
C ALA A 19 8.91 -11.54 -17.62
N LYS A 20 9.95 -10.85 -18.11
CA LYS A 20 11.25 -11.46 -18.43
C LYS A 20 11.93 -12.02 -17.18
N GLU A 21 11.99 -11.26 -16.10
CA GLU A 21 12.62 -11.71 -14.84
C GLU A 21 11.91 -12.93 -14.26
N LEU A 22 10.59 -12.96 -14.33
CA LEU A 22 9.78 -14.04 -13.76
C LEU A 22 9.60 -15.24 -14.70
N GLY A 23 10.09 -15.16 -15.94
CA GLY A 23 9.92 -16.21 -16.95
C GLY A 23 8.46 -16.48 -17.34
N ILE A 24 7.59 -15.46 -17.25
CA ILE A 24 6.15 -15.58 -17.54
C ILE A 24 5.72 -14.64 -18.67
N LEU A 25 4.50 -14.85 -19.18
CA LEU A 25 3.92 -13.97 -20.19
C LEU A 25 3.55 -12.61 -19.60
N LYS A 26 3.75 -11.54 -20.39
CA LYS A 26 3.28 -10.18 -20.05
C LYS A 26 1.80 -10.16 -19.68
N GLN A 27 0.95 -10.91 -20.39
CA GLN A 27 -0.49 -10.96 -20.08
C GLN A 27 -0.76 -11.51 -18.67
N ALA A 28 0.04 -12.46 -18.20
CA ALA A 28 -0.07 -13.00 -16.84
C ALA A 28 0.33 -11.93 -15.81
N VAL A 29 1.38 -11.14 -16.08
CA VAL A 29 1.75 -9.98 -15.26
C VAL A 29 0.62 -8.95 -15.21
N SER A 30 0.08 -8.54 -16.36
CA SER A 30 -0.99 -7.55 -16.44
C SER A 30 -2.25 -8.01 -15.70
N LYS A 31 -2.59 -9.30 -15.81
CA LYS A 31 -3.71 -9.92 -15.08
C LYS A 31 -3.46 -9.88 -13.58
N ALA A 32 -2.30 -10.37 -13.13
CA ALA A 32 -1.93 -10.39 -11.72
C ALA A 32 -1.92 -8.99 -11.09
N LEU A 33 -1.40 -7.97 -11.78
CA LEU A 33 -1.44 -6.58 -11.30
C LEU A 33 -2.85 -6.04 -11.16
N ARG A 34 -3.75 -6.37 -12.10
CA ARG A 34 -5.15 -5.95 -12.04
C ARG A 34 -5.86 -6.58 -10.85
N GLU A 35 -5.68 -7.89 -10.64
CA GLU A 35 -6.26 -8.62 -9.51
C GLU A 35 -5.70 -8.12 -8.17
N ALA A 36 -4.38 -7.89 -8.09
CA ALA A 36 -3.74 -7.35 -6.89
C ALA A 36 -4.31 -5.98 -6.51
N ARG A 37 -4.45 -5.08 -7.49
CA ARG A 37 -5.04 -3.75 -7.26
C ARG A 37 -6.49 -3.83 -6.83
N ALA A 38 -7.29 -4.70 -7.45
CA ALA A 38 -8.68 -4.90 -7.05
C ALA A 38 -8.79 -5.39 -5.60
N LYS A 39 -7.96 -6.37 -5.22
CA LYS A 39 -7.91 -6.91 -3.86
C LYS A 39 -7.45 -5.85 -2.85
N LEU A 40 -6.43 -5.05 -3.18
CA LEU A 40 -5.99 -3.93 -2.33
C LEU A 40 -7.06 -2.86 -2.15
N THR A 41 -7.76 -2.49 -3.22
CA THR A 41 -8.91 -1.58 -3.12
C THR A 41 -9.94 -2.12 -2.16
N GLN A 42 -10.32 -3.39 -2.27
CA GLN A 42 -11.29 -4.01 -1.36
C GLN A 42 -10.83 -3.97 0.10
N ILE A 43 -9.57 -4.28 0.37
CA ILE A 43 -8.97 -4.19 1.73
C ILE A 43 -9.07 -2.75 2.25
N PHE A 44 -8.73 -1.76 1.43
CA PHE A 44 -8.77 -0.35 1.82
C PHE A 44 -10.20 0.16 2.09
N LEU A 45 -11.17 -0.24 1.27
CA LEU A 45 -12.58 0.09 1.52
C LEU A 45 -13.07 -0.53 2.83
N MET A 46 -12.79 -1.82 3.05
CA MET A 46 -13.14 -2.52 4.30
C MET A 46 -12.51 -1.86 5.53
N LEU A 47 -11.26 -1.42 5.45
CA LEU A 47 -10.61 -0.68 6.53
C LEU A 47 -11.28 0.65 6.80
N SER A 48 -11.70 1.38 5.77
CA SER A 48 -12.39 2.66 5.95
C SER A 48 -13.71 2.50 6.72
N GLU A 49 -14.45 1.43 6.42
CA GLU A 49 -15.69 1.08 7.12
C GLU A 49 -15.41 0.64 8.56
N THR A 50 -14.46 -0.28 8.73
CA THR A 50 -14.08 -0.86 10.03
C THR A 50 -13.56 0.20 11.01
N LEU A 51 -12.81 1.18 10.51
CA LEU A 51 -12.23 2.27 11.31
C LEU A 51 -13.14 3.50 11.42
N ASN A 52 -14.41 3.39 11.00
CA ASN A 52 -15.38 4.50 10.95
C ASN A 52 -14.78 5.79 10.37
N SER A 53 -14.24 5.69 9.16
CA SER A 53 -13.36 6.70 8.58
C SER A 53 -13.75 7.11 7.17
N ASN A 54 -13.52 8.38 6.85
CA ASN A 54 -13.61 8.90 5.49
C ASN A 54 -12.29 8.69 4.75
N ILE A 55 -12.35 8.21 3.52
CA ILE A 55 -11.19 8.10 2.64
C ILE A 55 -10.81 9.49 2.14
N ILE A 56 -9.57 9.91 2.43
CA ILE A 56 -9.00 11.13 1.87
C ILE A 56 -8.31 10.82 0.54
N LYS A 57 -7.51 9.74 0.50
CA LYS A 57 -6.71 9.37 -0.68
C LYS A 57 -6.44 7.88 -0.69
N ILE A 58 -6.46 7.27 -1.87
CA ILE A 58 -5.96 5.92 -2.12
C ILE A 58 -4.91 5.97 -3.23
N ASN A 59 -3.80 5.25 -3.03
CA ASN A 59 -2.83 4.92 -4.06
C ASN A 59 -2.55 3.41 -4.01
N VAL A 60 -3.33 2.64 -4.77
CA VAL A 60 -3.19 1.17 -4.85
C VAL A 60 -1.87 0.73 -5.49
N ASN A 61 -1.28 1.54 -6.36
CA ASN A 61 -0.02 1.18 -7.00
C ASN A 61 1.15 1.19 -6.01
N LYS A 62 1.08 2.04 -4.98
CA LYS A 62 2.05 2.11 -3.88
C LYS A 62 1.54 1.44 -2.60
N GLY A 63 0.39 0.76 -2.64
CA GLY A 63 -0.19 0.11 -1.47
C GLY A 63 -0.47 1.07 -0.30
N PHE A 64 -0.92 2.29 -0.58
CA PHE A 64 -1.07 3.35 0.42
C PHE A 64 -2.49 3.94 0.44
N MET A 65 -2.98 4.32 1.63
CA MET A 65 -4.23 5.04 1.80
C MET A 65 -4.12 6.06 2.95
N VAL A 66 -4.85 7.17 2.84
CA VAL A 66 -5.04 8.15 3.92
C VAL A 66 -6.51 8.19 4.28
N LEU A 67 -6.78 8.07 5.56
CA LEU A 67 -8.10 8.12 6.16
C LEU A 67 -8.21 9.32 7.12
N ARG A 68 -9.44 9.75 7.37
CA ARG A 68 -9.79 10.64 8.48
C ARG A 68 -10.89 10.00 9.30
N ASN A 69 -10.65 9.77 10.59
CA ASN A 69 -11.66 9.27 11.50
C ASN A 69 -12.84 10.25 11.58
N ARG A 70 -14.08 9.75 11.57
CA ARG A 70 -15.28 10.61 11.57
C ARG A 70 -15.55 11.27 12.91
N GLU A 71 -15.14 10.65 14.02
CA GLU A 71 -15.43 11.12 15.37
C GLU A 71 -14.35 12.09 15.86
N LYS A 72 -13.08 11.65 15.83
CA LYS A 72 -11.94 12.42 16.34
C LYS A 72 -11.33 13.38 15.31
N LEU A 73 -11.76 13.31 14.05
CA LEU A 73 -11.19 14.06 12.91
C LEU A 73 -9.67 13.85 12.69
N GLU A 74 -9.09 12.83 13.34
CA GLU A 74 -7.68 12.48 13.25
C GLU A 74 -7.36 11.84 11.89
N LYS A 75 -6.21 12.21 11.32
CA LYS A 75 -5.68 11.57 10.12
C LYS A 75 -5.06 10.23 10.49
N MET A 76 -5.32 9.23 9.66
CA MET A 76 -4.66 7.93 9.71
C MET A 76 -4.02 7.61 8.36
N TYR A 77 -2.88 6.96 8.42
CA TYR A 77 -2.13 6.51 7.26
C TYR A 77 -2.14 4.99 7.25
N VAL A 78 -2.39 4.41 6.07
CA VAL A 78 -2.44 2.96 5.90
C VAL A 78 -1.44 2.56 4.84
N ILE A 79 -0.62 1.56 5.14
CA ILE A 79 0.33 0.97 4.20
C ILE A 79 0.12 -0.53 4.17
N TYR A 80 0.02 -1.08 2.97
CA TYR A 80 0.01 -2.52 2.79
C TYR A 80 1.43 -3.06 2.77
N VAL A 81 1.74 -3.95 3.73
CA VAL A 81 3.00 -4.68 3.78
C VAL A 81 2.76 -6.08 3.22
N PRO A 82 3.37 -6.46 2.08
CA PRO A 82 3.23 -7.80 1.50
C PRO A 82 3.55 -8.90 2.53
N GLY A 83 2.76 -9.97 2.54
CA GLY A 83 2.88 -11.05 3.54
C GLY A 83 2.40 -10.72 4.97
N GLU A 84 2.23 -9.44 5.31
CA GLU A 84 1.80 -9.01 6.65
C GLU A 84 0.42 -8.35 6.67
N GLY A 85 -0.02 -7.78 5.55
CA GLY A 85 -1.28 -7.07 5.42
C GLY A 85 -1.18 -5.56 5.73
N PRO A 86 -2.32 -4.89 5.96
CA PRO A 86 -2.36 -3.45 6.19
C PRO A 86 -1.85 -3.07 7.59
N ARG A 87 -1.02 -2.01 7.65
CA ARG A 87 -0.57 -1.35 8.88
C ARG A 87 -1.18 0.05 8.94
N VAL A 88 -1.76 0.41 10.08
CA VAL A 88 -2.44 1.69 10.31
C VAL A 88 -1.63 2.52 11.29
N PHE A 89 -1.40 3.79 10.94
CA PHE A 89 -0.67 4.76 11.75
C PHE A 89 -1.58 5.95 12.04
N PHE A 90 -1.65 6.35 13.30
CA PHE A 90 -2.40 7.52 13.72
C PHE A 90 -1.50 8.76 13.61
N GLY A 91 -2.04 9.86 13.08
CA GLY A 91 -1.31 11.11 12.88
C GLY A 91 -1.00 11.87 14.18
N ALA A 92 -1.50 11.40 15.32
CA ALA A 92 -1.03 11.86 16.63
C ALA A 92 0.33 11.21 16.88
N ALA A 93 1.39 11.98 16.62
CA ALA A 93 2.71 11.62 17.11
C ALA A 93 2.66 11.68 18.64
N GLU A 94 2.47 10.55 19.30
CA GLU A 94 3.24 10.37 20.52
C GLU A 94 4.68 10.21 20.05
N GLU A 95 5.52 11.19 20.41
CA GLU A 95 6.95 11.30 20.14
C GLU A 95 7.75 10.14 20.76
N SER A 96 7.42 8.91 20.38
CA SER A 96 8.23 7.74 20.70
C SER A 96 9.23 7.53 19.57
N CYS A 97 10.49 7.88 19.84
CA CYS A 97 11.66 7.62 19.00
C CYS A 97 11.78 6.15 18.56
N GLU A 98 11.03 5.22 19.14
CA GLU A 98 11.05 3.79 18.86
C GLU A 98 10.66 3.45 17.41
N ASN A 99 9.89 4.29 16.74
CA ASN A 99 9.42 4.02 15.37
C ASN A 99 10.17 4.80 14.26
N GLU A 100 11.21 5.56 14.57
CA GLU A 100 11.87 6.43 13.58
C GLU A 100 12.46 5.65 12.39
N GLN A 101 13.13 4.51 12.66
CA GLN A 101 13.66 3.65 11.59
C GLN A 101 12.54 3.05 10.72
N PHE A 102 11.40 2.74 11.32
CA PHE A 102 10.25 2.21 10.61
C PHE A 102 9.60 3.30 9.73
N TYR A 103 9.43 4.51 10.26
CA TYR A 103 8.96 5.66 9.47
C TYR A 103 9.91 6.01 8.33
N LYS A 104 11.23 5.94 8.52
CA LYS A 104 12.21 6.13 7.44
C LYS A 104 12.08 5.06 6.35
N ARG A 105 11.84 3.80 6.70
CA ARG A 105 11.57 2.73 5.71
C ARG A 105 10.28 2.98 4.93
N VAL A 106 9.23 3.39 5.62
CA VAL A 106 7.93 3.75 5.03
C VAL A 106 8.06 4.93 4.07
N ILE A 107 8.73 6.01 4.48
CA ILE A 107 8.94 7.20 3.66
C ILE A 107 9.84 6.86 2.47
N GLY A 108 10.92 6.11 2.68
CA GLY A 108 11.80 5.65 1.60
C GLY A 108 11.05 4.85 0.53
N ALA A 109 10.17 3.92 0.94
CA ALA A 109 9.34 3.14 0.02
C ALA A 109 8.28 3.96 -0.73
N ALA A 110 7.89 5.12 -0.18
CA ALA A 110 6.92 6.02 -0.82
C ALA A 110 7.56 6.97 -1.85
N VAL A 111 8.86 7.28 -1.69
CA VAL A 111 9.60 8.24 -2.54
C VAL A 111 10.39 7.54 -3.66
N ALA A 112 10.80 6.28 -3.45
CA ALA A 112 11.33 5.41 -4.51
C ALA A 112 10.20 4.90 -5.42
#